data_AF-A0A1Y9HDY2-F1
#
_entry.id   AF-A0A1Y9HDY2-F1
#
_cell.length_a   1.000
_cell.length_b   1.000
_cell.length_c   1.000
_cell.angle_alpha   90.00
_cell.angle_beta   90.00
_cell.angle_gamma   90.00
#
_symmetry.space_group_name_H-M   'P 1'
#
loop_
_entity.id
_entity.type
_entity.pdbx_description
1 polymer ?
#
loop_
_entity_poly.entity_id
_entity_poly.type
_entity_poly.pdbx_seq_one_letter_code
_entity_poly.pdbx_strand_id
1 'polypeptide(L)'
;MGSMHILCAIWLLFVIINFNECNRTKTDVISDVASTVYEERLNETRLEYQRRVRDPNKHISIRLLRYFVFGGILQAISEDTGISRTELVTGGASTLQDQSSGKGIDRIDAAHVIRVSSINKKLMEKNESLYTALKNYIGHTQNVVKDVNVWRGIGGKIDHFQSSNLTLLANIDFNGTLTDLNRDIVLVLQATFRKIVDTYVLMKSYKTSDTSKKKELEDMKETVYLVNESMLFKNGTAGYIMVKDGNFTKRYNRKRSRSNG
;
A
#
# COMPACT_ATOMS: atom_id res chain seq x y z
N MET A 1 -24.47 -31.46 -30.66
CA MET A 1 -24.31 -31.55 -29.19
C MET A 1 -22.86 -31.33 -28.70
N GLY A 2 -22.00 -30.59 -29.43
CA GLY A 2 -20.58 -30.40 -29.05
C GLY A 2 -20.19 -28.99 -28.56
N SER A 3 -21.03 -27.98 -28.82
CA SER A 3 -20.70 -26.56 -28.58
C SER A 3 -21.07 -26.07 -27.18
N MET A 4 -22.03 -26.70 -26.50
CA MET A 4 -22.47 -26.30 -25.15
C MET A 4 -21.50 -26.72 -24.04
N HIS A 5 -20.78 -27.83 -24.24
CA HIS A 5 -19.80 -28.33 -23.25
C HIS A 5 -18.51 -27.51 -23.24
N ILE A 6 -18.09 -26.94 -24.37
CA ILE A 6 -16.90 -26.07 -24.46
C ILE A 6 -17.17 -24.72 -23.78
N LEU A 7 -18.37 -24.14 -23.95
CA LEU A 7 -18.75 -22.90 -23.27
C LEU A 7 -18.84 -23.06 -21.74
N CYS A 8 -19.38 -24.17 -21.24
CA CYS A 8 -19.41 -24.46 -19.80
C CYS A 8 -18.00 -24.68 -19.22
N ALA A 9 -17.09 -25.33 -19.96
CA ALA A 9 -15.71 -25.51 -19.52
C ALA A 9 -14.93 -24.18 -19.44
N ILE A 10 -15.16 -23.26 -20.41
CA ILE A 10 -14.59 -21.91 -20.39
C ILE A 10 -15.16 -21.09 -19.23
N TRP A 11 -16.47 -21.20 -18.96
CA TRP A 11 -17.10 -20.52 -17.82
C TRP A 11 -16.60 -21.05 -16.47
N LEU A 12 -16.42 -22.37 -16.34
CA LEU A 12 -15.82 -22.99 -15.14
C LEU A 12 -14.35 -22.57 -14.96
N LEU A 13 -13.57 -22.42 -16.03
CA LEU A 13 -12.22 -21.85 -15.95
C LEU A 13 -12.22 -20.38 -15.47
N PHE A 14 -13.18 -19.56 -15.92
CA PHE A 14 -13.34 -18.19 -15.41
C PHE A 14 -13.83 -18.13 -13.95
N VAL A 15 -14.62 -19.10 -13.50
CA VAL A 15 -15.04 -19.21 -12.08
C VAL A 15 -13.89 -19.71 -11.20
N ILE A 16 -13.06 -20.64 -11.68
CA ILE A 16 -11.88 -21.14 -10.95
C ILE A 16 -10.79 -20.05 -10.82
N ILE A 17 -10.62 -19.17 -11.82
CA ILE A 17 -9.71 -18.02 -11.72
C ILE A 17 -10.19 -17.00 -10.67
N ASN A 18 -11.51 -16.91 -10.42
CA ASN A 18 -12.06 -15.99 -9.41
C ASN A 18 -12.11 -16.56 -7.98
N PHE A 19 -11.89 -17.87 -7.79
CA PHE A 19 -11.92 -18.53 -6.48
C PHE A 19 -10.58 -19.03 -5.95
N ASN A 20 -9.46 -18.67 -6.60
CA ASN A 20 -8.21 -18.62 -5.87
C ASN A 20 -8.28 -17.44 -4.90
N GLU A 21 -8.83 -17.67 -3.70
CA GLU A 21 -8.23 -17.10 -2.50
C GLU A 21 -6.77 -17.54 -2.50
N CYS A 22 -5.95 -16.79 -3.25
CA CYS A 22 -4.54 -17.04 -3.41
C CYS A 22 -3.97 -17.01 -1.99
N ASN A 23 -3.54 -18.17 -1.49
CA ASN A 23 -2.99 -18.31 -0.15
C ASN A 23 -1.76 -17.39 -0.04
N ARG A 24 -1.99 -16.16 0.43
CA ARG A 24 -0.95 -15.14 0.55
C ARG A 24 0.03 -15.60 1.62
N THR A 25 1.32 -15.46 1.32
CA THR A 25 2.38 -15.75 2.27
C THR A 25 2.30 -14.76 3.42
N LYS A 26 2.24 -15.31 4.63
CA LYS A 26 2.13 -14.50 5.85
C LYS A 26 3.44 -13.74 6.12
N THR A 27 3.33 -12.46 6.44
CA THR A 27 4.44 -11.60 6.86
C THR A 27 4.34 -11.25 8.35
N ASP A 28 5.39 -10.69 8.93
CA ASP A 28 5.34 -10.26 10.33
C ASP A 28 4.43 -9.04 10.50
N VAL A 29 3.66 -9.02 11.58
CA VAL A 29 2.74 -7.92 11.90
C VAL A 29 3.52 -6.67 12.25
N ILE A 30 3.32 -5.62 11.47
CA ILE A 30 3.93 -4.32 11.71
C ILE A 30 3.01 -3.47 12.60
N SER A 31 3.59 -2.87 13.64
CA SER A 31 2.90 -1.81 14.38
C SER A 31 2.72 -0.61 13.45
N ASP A 32 1.47 -0.26 13.18
CA ASP A 32 1.16 0.80 12.24
C ASP A 32 0.65 2.01 13.01
N VAL A 33 1.64 2.71 13.57
CA VAL A 33 1.52 3.94 14.37
C VAL A 33 1.25 5.17 13.50
N ALA A 34 1.30 5.03 12.17
CA ALA A 34 1.04 6.14 11.26
C ALA A 34 -0.48 6.33 11.05
N SER A 35 -1.00 7.42 11.63
CA SER A 35 -2.36 7.97 11.45
C SER A 35 -3.53 7.14 11.97
N THR A 36 -3.50 6.69 13.24
CA THR A 36 -4.75 6.34 13.95
C THR A 36 -5.33 7.63 14.50
N VAL A 37 -6.66 7.74 14.58
CA VAL A 37 -7.35 8.70 15.48
C VAL A 37 -7.18 8.26 16.96
N TYR A 38 -6.16 7.46 17.26
CA TYR A 38 -6.01 6.77 18.54
C TYR A 38 -4.57 6.91 19.00
N GLU A 39 -4.42 7.50 20.18
CA GLU A 39 -3.19 7.53 20.93
C GLU A 39 -2.73 6.09 21.22
N GLU A 40 -1.42 5.88 21.31
CA GLU A 40 -0.78 4.60 21.65
C GLU A 40 -1.00 4.21 23.14
N ARG A 41 -2.07 4.69 23.77
CA ARG A 41 -2.41 4.42 25.16
C ARG A 41 -3.86 3.92 25.23
N LEU A 42 -4.03 2.76 25.87
CA LEU A 42 -5.28 2.07 26.18
C LEU A 42 -5.91 1.26 25.04
N ASN A 43 -5.20 0.24 24.54
CA ASN A 43 -5.90 -0.99 24.16
C ASN A 43 -5.62 -1.99 25.28
N GLU A 44 -6.67 -2.38 25.99
CA GLU A 44 -6.58 -3.33 27.10
C GLU A 44 -6.24 -4.72 26.58
N THR A 45 -6.51 -5.01 25.28
CA THR A 45 -6.14 -6.30 24.65
C THR A 45 -5.71 -6.25 23.18
N ARG A 46 -5.01 -7.31 22.73
CA ARG A 46 -4.54 -7.53 21.34
C ARG A 46 -5.65 -7.53 20.30
N LEU A 47 -6.86 -7.97 20.68
CA LEU A 47 -8.03 -8.04 19.80
C LEU A 47 -8.50 -6.65 19.38
N GLU A 48 -8.42 -5.66 20.26
CA GLU A 48 -8.85 -4.28 19.99
C GLU A 48 -7.92 -3.62 18.96
N TYR A 49 -6.60 -3.79 19.13
CA TYR A 49 -5.60 -3.30 18.17
C TYR A 49 -5.80 -3.87 16.75
N GLN A 50 -6.23 -5.14 16.64
CA GLN A 50 -6.47 -5.84 15.37
C GLN A 50 -7.81 -5.49 14.72
N ARG A 51 -8.73 -4.85 15.46
CA ARG A 51 -10.06 -4.42 14.97
C ARG A 51 -10.12 -2.96 14.55
N ARG A 52 -9.06 -2.18 14.76
CA ARG A 52 -9.03 -0.76 14.39
C ARG A 52 -9.29 -0.58 12.90
N VAL A 53 -10.37 0.12 12.54
CA VAL A 53 -10.70 0.49 11.16
C VAL A 53 -10.13 1.87 10.89
N ARG A 54 -9.42 2.03 9.78
CA ARG A 54 -8.89 3.32 9.38
C ARG A 54 -9.99 4.20 8.82
N ASP A 55 -9.94 5.46 9.22
CA ASP A 55 -10.63 6.54 8.53
C ASP A 55 -10.30 6.49 7.03
N PRO A 56 -11.31 6.44 6.15
CA PRO A 56 -11.14 6.41 4.69
C PRO A 56 -10.19 7.49 4.15
N ASN A 57 -10.30 8.71 4.63
CA ASN A 57 -9.56 9.88 4.13
C ASN A 57 -8.08 9.74 4.49
N LYS A 58 -7.81 9.28 5.72
CA LYS A 58 -6.45 8.94 6.17
C LYS A 58 -5.88 7.75 5.42
N HIS A 59 -6.68 6.72 5.11
CA HIS A 59 -6.22 5.56 4.36
C HIS A 59 -5.83 5.92 2.92
N ILE A 60 -6.61 6.72 2.21
CA ILE A 60 -6.28 7.08 0.83
C ILE A 60 -5.02 7.95 0.77
N SER A 61 -4.91 8.98 1.62
CA SER A 61 -3.73 9.84 1.67
C SER A 61 -2.46 9.11 2.12
N ILE A 62 -2.55 8.19 3.11
CA ILE A 62 -1.38 7.45 3.57
C ILE A 62 -0.83 6.51 2.50
N ARG A 63 -1.67 6.00 1.59
CA ARG A 63 -1.21 5.16 0.46
C ARG A 63 -0.33 5.95 -0.51
N LEU A 64 -0.61 7.24 -0.72
CA LEU A 64 0.25 8.12 -1.51
C LEU A 64 1.56 8.41 -0.76
N LEU A 65 1.49 8.84 0.50
CA LEU A 65 2.69 9.14 1.30
C LEU A 65 3.63 7.93 1.41
N ARG A 66 3.08 6.76 1.76
CA ARG A 66 3.84 5.51 1.88
C ARG A 66 4.44 5.05 0.57
N TYR A 67 3.84 5.39 -0.57
CA TYR A 67 4.39 5.07 -1.89
C TYR A 67 5.68 5.85 -2.16
N PHE A 68 5.79 7.09 -1.69
CA PHE A 68 7.05 7.83 -1.76
C PHE A 68 8.08 7.32 -0.76
N VAL A 69 7.69 7.01 0.50
CA VAL A 69 8.57 6.31 1.45
C VAL A 69 9.14 5.04 0.83
N PHE A 70 8.29 4.27 0.15
CA PHE A 70 8.69 3.05 -0.57
C PHE A 70 9.72 3.33 -1.65
N GLY A 71 9.56 4.40 -2.45
CA GLY A 71 10.55 4.81 -3.44
C GLY A 71 11.94 5.06 -2.85
N GLY A 72 12.00 5.79 -1.73
CA GLY A 72 13.26 6.03 -1.01
C GLY A 72 13.90 4.74 -0.45
N ILE A 73 13.08 3.83 0.09
CA ILE A 73 13.54 2.50 0.53
C ILE A 73 14.16 1.74 -0.64
N LEU A 74 13.49 1.69 -1.80
CA LEU A 74 13.99 1.00 -2.99
C LEU A 74 15.30 1.61 -3.49
N GLN A 75 15.43 2.93 -3.47
CA GLN A 75 16.68 3.60 -3.81
C GLN A 75 17.83 3.14 -2.91
N ALA A 76 17.66 3.22 -1.59
CA ALA A 76 18.73 2.86 -0.65
C ALA A 76 19.12 1.38 -0.77
N ILE A 77 18.15 0.47 -0.88
CA ILE A 77 18.40 -0.97 -1.10
C ILE A 77 19.15 -1.19 -2.41
N SER A 78 18.79 -0.46 -3.46
CA SER A 78 19.45 -0.56 -4.77
C SER A 78 20.92 -0.17 -4.68
N GLU A 79 21.23 0.94 -4.01
CA GLU A 79 22.61 1.39 -3.78
C GLU A 79 23.41 0.40 -2.93
N ASP A 80 22.81 -0.17 -1.88
CA ASP A 80 23.50 -1.09 -0.96
C ASP A 80 23.76 -2.47 -1.59
N THR A 81 22.98 -2.87 -2.58
CA THR A 81 23.02 -4.25 -3.15
C THR A 81 23.47 -4.31 -4.60
N GLY A 82 23.43 -3.19 -5.32
CA GLY A 82 23.67 -3.10 -6.76
C GLY A 82 22.54 -3.67 -7.62
N ILE A 83 21.40 -4.06 -7.03
CA ILE A 83 20.21 -4.48 -7.80
C ILE A 83 19.51 -3.20 -8.30
N SER A 84 19.14 -3.13 -9.57
CA SER A 84 18.43 -1.95 -10.10
C SER A 84 17.12 -1.70 -9.34
N ARG A 85 16.80 -0.42 -9.09
CA ARG A 85 15.54 -0.01 -8.43
C ARG A 85 14.30 -0.58 -9.12
N THR A 86 14.32 -0.62 -10.45
CA THR A 86 13.22 -1.15 -11.29
C THR A 86 13.14 -2.68 -11.26
N GLU A 87 14.19 -3.36 -10.80
CA GLU A 87 14.25 -4.82 -10.71
C GLU A 87 14.01 -5.33 -9.29
N LEU A 88 14.06 -4.48 -8.27
CA LEU A 88 13.91 -4.88 -6.86
C LEU A 88 12.52 -5.45 -6.57
N VAL A 89 11.48 -4.94 -7.23
CA VAL A 89 10.10 -5.36 -7.08
C VAL A 89 9.39 -5.40 -8.42
N THR A 90 8.40 -6.27 -8.55
CA THR A 90 7.54 -6.34 -9.74
C THR A 90 6.13 -5.87 -9.39
N GLY A 91 5.54 -5.01 -10.22
CA GLY A 91 4.14 -4.59 -10.07
C GLY A 91 3.17 -5.77 -10.22
N GLY A 92 1.97 -5.66 -9.64
CA GLY A 92 0.93 -6.68 -9.78
C GLY A 92 0.27 -7.10 -8.47
N ALA A 93 -0.41 -8.24 -8.49
CA ALA A 93 -1.17 -8.71 -7.34
C ALA A 93 -0.26 -9.16 -6.19
N SER A 94 -0.38 -8.53 -5.03
CA SER A 94 0.41 -8.91 -3.84
C SER A 94 0.16 -10.34 -3.41
N THR A 95 1.27 -11.05 -3.25
CA THR A 95 1.37 -12.41 -2.71
C THR A 95 1.66 -12.42 -1.21
N LEU A 96 1.82 -11.25 -0.57
CA LEU A 96 2.25 -11.08 0.82
C LEU A 96 1.16 -10.42 1.65
N GLN A 97 0.95 -10.86 2.90
CA GLN A 97 0.03 -10.20 3.82
C GLN A 97 0.40 -10.49 5.29
N ASP A 98 0.35 -9.48 6.15
CA ASP A 98 0.64 -9.66 7.59
C ASP A 98 -0.46 -10.43 8.34
N GLN A 99 -1.65 -10.53 7.73
CA GLN A 99 -2.86 -11.18 8.22
C GLN A 99 -3.24 -10.69 9.63
N SER A 100 -2.90 -9.44 9.94
CA SER A 100 -3.13 -8.83 11.26
C SER A 100 -4.49 -8.13 11.34
N SER A 101 -5.05 -7.81 10.19
CA SER A 101 -6.39 -7.30 9.95
C SER A 101 -7.45 -8.34 10.30
N GLY A 102 -8.38 -8.02 11.19
CA GLY A 102 -9.47 -8.91 11.64
C GLY A 102 -10.49 -9.22 10.52
N LYS A 103 -10.07 -10.04 9.55
CA LYS A 103 -10.97 -10.61 8.52
C LYS A 103 -12.17 -11.27 9.21
N GLY A 104 -13.38 -10.95 8.76
CA GLY A 104 -14.60 -11.64 9.18
C GLY A 104 -15.62 -10.81 9.94
N ILE A 105 -15.33 -9.53 10.25
CA ILE A 105 -16.38 -8.59 10.70
C ILE A 105 -17.04 -7.99 9.45
N ASP A 106 -18.37 -8.03 9.40
CA ASP A 106 -19.14 -7.49 8.28
C ASP A 106 -18.70 -6.05 7.96
N ARG A 107 -18.52 -5.78 6.65
CA ARG A 107 -18.13 -4.47 6.08
C ARG A 107 -16.69 -3.99 6.32
N ILE A 108 -15.82 -4.82 6.91
CA ILE A 108 -14.38 -4.50 7.07
C ILE A 108 -13.53 -5.39 6.15
N ASP A 109 -12.54 -4.77 5.50
CA ASP A 109 -11.58 -5.43 4.61
C ASP A 109 -10.13 -5.13 5.02
N ALA A 110 -9.24 -6.06 4.67
CA ALA A 110 -7.79 -5.88 4.77
C ALA A 110 -7.24 -5.26 3.48
N ALA A 111 -6.89 -3.98 3.52
CA ALA A 111 -6.32 -3.26 2.38
C ALA A 111 -4.80 -3.18 2.48
N HIS A 112 -4.11 -3.51 1.38
CA HIS A 112 -2.68 -3.25 1.23
C HIS A 112 -2.44 -1.75 1.15
N VAL A 113 -1.42 -1.27 1.88
CA VAL A 113 -1.00 0.12 1.76
C VAL A 113 -0.12 0.31 0.52
N ILE A 114 0.76 -0.65 0.28
CA ILE A 114 1.63 -0.75 -0.91
C ILE A 114 1.28 -2.04 -1.66
N ARG A 115 1.08 -1.94 -2.97
CA ARG A 115 0.78 -3.08 -3.82
C ARG A 115 1.91 -3.35 -4.81
N VAL A 116 2.61 -4.47 -4.60
CA VAL A 116 3.56 -5.07 -5.55
C VAL A 116 3.39 -6.59 -5.52
N SER A 117 3.76 -7.28 -6.60
CA SER A 117 3.61 -8.73 -6.76
C SER A 117 4.67 -9.53 -6.00
N SER A 118 5.94 -9.20 -6.24
CA SER A 118 7.09 -9.96 -5.77
C SER A 118 8.31 -9.07 -5.52
N ILE A 119 9.24 -9.59 -4.72
CA ILE A 119 10.58 -9.02 -4.48
C ILE A 119 11.60 -9.87 -5.25
N ASN A 120 12.62 -9.22 -5.81
CA ASN A 120 13.74 -9.88 -6.46
C ASN A 120 14.44 -10.85 -5.50
N LYS A 121 14.54 -12.13 -5.89
CA LYS A 121 15.17 -13.16 -5.05
C LYS A 121 16.67 -12.92 -4.80
N LYS A 122 17.36 -12.21 -5.70
CA LYS A 122 18.76 -11.81 -5.51
C LYS A 122 18.95 -10.93 -4.27
N LEU A 123 17.91 -10.20 -3.84
CA LEU A 123 17.98 -9.42 -2.61
C LEU A 123 18.12 -10.32 -1.38
N MET A 124 17.47 -11.49 -1.38
CA MET A 124 17.60 -12.46 -0.28
C MET A 124 19.02 -13.00 -0.19
N GLU A 125 19.65 -13.28 -1.34
CA GLU A 125 21.04 -13.78 -1.42
C GLU A 125 22.06 -12.71 -0.98
N LYS A 126 21.84 -11.45 -1.37
CA LYS A 126 22.75 -10.34 -1.05
C LYS A 126 22.56 -9.80 0.36
N ASN A 127 21.33 -9.74 0.85
CA ASN A 127 20.98 -9.20 2.16
C ASN A 127 19.61 -9.71 2.63
N GLU A 128 19.60 -10.86 3.28
CA GLU A 128 18.39 -11.49 3.83
C GLU A 128 17.62 -10.57 4.81
N SER A 129 18.34 -9.75 5.57
CA SER A 129 17.76 -8.81 6.52
C SER A 129 16.95 -7.72 5.80
N LEU A 130 17.47 -7.15 4.72
CA LEU A 130 16.74 -6.19 3.87
C LEU A 130 15.60 -6.87 3.12
N TYR A 131 15.79 -8.09 2.63
CA TYR A 131 14.72 -8.86 2.00
C TYR A 131 13.53 -9.05 2.95
N THR A 132 13.80 -9.48 4.18
CA THR A 132 12.77 -9.70 5.21
C THR A 132 12.08 -8.40 5.59
N ALA A 133 12.83 -7.33 5.78
CA ALA A 133 12.29 -6.02 6.12
C ALA A 133 11.38 -5.48 5.01
N LEU A 134 11.82 -5.60 3.74
CA LEU A 134 11.04 -5.20 2.57
C LEU A 134 9.78 -6.03 2.42
N LYS A 135 9.89 -7.36 2.57
CA LYS A 135 8.76 -8.31 2.56
C LYS A 135 7.70 -7.92 3.59
N ASN A 136 8.13 -7.63 4.81
CA ASN A 136 7.22 -7.20 5.87
C ASN A 136 6.59 -5.85 5.53
N TYR A 137 7.38 -4.85 5.10
CA TYR A 137 6.90 -3.52 4.73
C TYR A 137 5.78 -3.56 3.67
N ILE A 138 5.96 -4.30 2.58
CA ILE A 138 4.97 -4.40 1.49
C ILE A 138 3.79 -5.33 1.84
N GLY A 139 4.00 -6.28 2.75
CA GLY A 139 2.94 -7.16 3.25
C GLY A 139 2.00 -6.48 4.25
N HIS A 140 2.29 -5.24 4.65
CA HIS A 140 1.50 -4.48 5.60
C HIS A 140 0.08 -4.19 5.10
N THR A 141 -0.92 -4.50 5.94
CA THR A 141 -2.33 -4.18 5.66
C THR A 141 -2.96 -3.32 6.74
N GLN A 142 -4.02 -2.62 6.36
CA GLN A 142 -4.88 -1.85 7.26
C GLN A 142 -6.31 -2.38 7.17
N ASN A 143 -7.02 -2.47 8.30
CA ASN A 143 -8.47 -2.64 8.22
C ASN A 143 -9.10 -1.35 7.72
N VAL A 144 -9.98 -1.46 6.74
CA VAL A 144 -10.73 -0.35 6.17
C VAL A 144 -12.16 -0.78 5.93
N VAL A 145 -13.06 0.19 5.79
CA VAL A 145 -14.40 -0.12 5.27
C VAL A 145 -14.30 -0.67 3.84
N LYS A 146 -15.11 -1.69 3.51
CA LYS A 146 -15.07 -2.37 2.19
C LYS A 146 -15.10 -1.40 1.00
N ASP A 147 -15.86 -0.33 1.11
CA ASP A 147 -16.09 0.64 0.03
C ASP A 147 -14.81 1.33 -0.49
N VAL A 148 -13.75 1.41 0.32
CA VAL A 148 -12.46 1.97 -0.10
C VAL A 148 -11.44 0.92 -0.55
N ASN A 149 -11.73 -0.37 -0.39
CA ASN A 149 -10.89 -1.51 -0.82
C ASN A 149 -11.48 -2.31 -1.98
N VAL A 150 -12.46 -1.75 -2.70
CA VAL A 150 -13.04 -2.43 -3.87
C VAL A 150 -12.05 -2.42 -5.04
N TRP A 151 -11.77 -3.60 -5.62
CA TRP A 151 -10.89 -3.73 -6.79
C TRP A 151 -11.37 -2.91 -7.99
N ARG A 152 -12.68 -2.95 -8.30
CA ARG A 152 -13.29 -2.09 -9.35
C ARG A 152 -13.56 -0.65 -8.88
N GLY A 153 -13.17 -0.31 -7.66
CA GLY A 153 -13.35 1.00 -7.04
C GLY A 153 -12.03 1.77 -6.89
N ILE A 154 -11.99 2.69 -5.93
CA ILE A 154 -10.81 3.52 -5.68
C ILE A 154 -9.58 2.69 -5.26
N GLY A 155 -9.78 1.66 -4.42
CA GLY A 155 -8.71 0.79 -3.93
C GLY A 155 -7.91 0.14 -5.05
N GLY A 156 -8.59 -0.48 -6.02
CA GLY A 156 -7.91 -1.12 -7.15
C GLY A 156 -7.35 -0.13 -8.19
N LYS A 157 -7.95 1.06 -8.34
CA LYS A 157 -7.33 2.12 -9.15
C LYS A 157 -6.00 2.59 -8.55
N ILE A 158 -5.93 2.72 -7.23
CA ILE A 158 -4.67 3.05 -6.52
C ILE A 158 -3.67 1.89 -6.63
N ASP A 159 -4.12 0.64 -6.48
CA ASP A 159 -3.25 -0.54 -6.69
C ASP A 159 -2.60 -0.52 -8.09
N HIS A 160 -3.40 -0.23 -9.11
CA HIS A 160 -2.93 -0.12 -10.49
C HIS A 160 -1.94 1.04 -10.65
N PHE A 161 -2.24 2.22 -10.09
CA PHE A 161 -1.33 3.36 -10.06
C PHE A 161 0.03 2.99 -9.46
N GLN A 162 0.04 2.35 -8.29
CA GLN A 162 1.29 1.95 -7.62
C GLN A 162 2.09 0.96 -8.46
N SER A 163 1.43 0.01 -9.14
CA SER A 163 2.10 -0.99 -9.97
C SER A 163 2.63 -0.42 -11.28
N SER A 164 1.88 0.47 -11.94
CA SER A 164 2.24 1.00 -13.26
C SER A 164 3.27 2.13 -13.20
N ASN A 165 3.45 2.77 -12.04
CA ASN A 165 4.35 3.90 -11.86
C ASN A 165 5.66 3.57 -11.14
N LEU A 166 6.00 2.29 -10.97
CA LEU A 166 7.25 1.88 -10.29
C LEU A 166 8.49 2.45 -10.98
N THR A 167 8.53 2.42 -12.31
CA THR A 167 9.64 2.98 -13.11
C THR A 167 9.77 4.49 -12.89
N LEU A 168 8.64 5.21 -12.88
CA LEU A 168 8.64 6.65 -12.68
C LEU A 168 9.08 7.01 -11.25
N LEU A 169 8.59 6.26 -10.25
CA LEU A 169 9.03 6.40 -8.85
C LEU A 169 10.54 6.14 -8.69
N ALA A 170 11.09 5.16 -9.41
CA ALA A 170 12.51 4.80 -9.35
C ALA A 170 13.44 5.90 -9.85
N ASN A 171 12.96 6.81 -10.69
CA ASN A 171 13.74 7.92 -11.26
C ASN A 171 13.89 9.12 -10.32
N ILE A 172 13.19 9.15 -9.18
CA ILE A 172 13.36 10.21 -8.19
C ILE A 172 14.63 9.94 -7.37
N ASP A 173 15.49 10.94 -7.23
CA ASP A 173 16.63 10.87 -6.31
C ASP A 173 16.26 11.44 -4.93
N PHE A 174 16.09 10.55 -3.95
CA PHE A 174 15.76 10.87 -2.57
C PHE A 174 16.98 11.10 -1.66
N ASN A 175 18.21 10.93 -2.17
CA ASN A 175 19.47 11.18 -1.45
C ASN A 175 19.97 12.64 -1.60
N GLY A 176 19.09 13.57 -1.91
CA GLY A 176 19.46 14.94 -2.18
C GLY A 176 18.35 15.93 -1.88
N THR A 177 18.45 17.11 -2.48
CA THR A 177 17.41 18.15 -2.40
C THR A 177 16.35 17.92 -3.47
N LEU A 178 15.18 18.56 -3.29
CA LEU A 178 14.14 18.59 -4.30
C LEU A 178 14.57 19.47 -5.48
N THR A 179 15.22 18.87 -6.47
CA THR A 179 15.56 19.48 -7.76
C THR A 179 14.33 19.63 -8.65
N ASP A 180 14.42 20.42 -9.72
CA ASP A 180 13.32 20.59 -10.68
C ASP A 180 12.94 19.27 -11.35
N LEU A 181 13.91 18.44 -11.71
CA LEU A 181 13.66 17.10 -12.26
C LEU A 181 12.88 16.21 -11.28
N ASN A 182 13.32 16.16 -10.02
CA ASN A 182 12.62 15.40 -8.98
C ASN A 182 11.20 15.95 -8.76
N ARG A 183 11.06 17.27 -8.75
CA ARG A 183 9.78 17.97 -8.58
C ARG A 183 8.81 17.62 -9.69
N ASP A 184 9.23 17.64 -10.95
CA ASP A 184 8.37 17.32 -12.08
C ASP A 184 7.82 15.89 -11.98
N ILE A 185 8.68 14.93 -11.64
CA ILE A 185 8.26 13.53 -11.45
C ILE A 185 7.28 13.40 -10.27
N VAL A 186 7.56 14.05 -9.14
CA VAL A 186 6.66 14.07 -7.97
C VAL A 186 5.30 14.64 -8.34
N LEU A 187 5.26 15.76 -9.08
CA LEU A 187 4.04 16.42 -9.52
C LEU A 187 3.23 15.55 -10.48
N VAL A 188 3.88 14.85 -11.42
CA VAL A 188 3.20 13.91 -12.32
C VAL A 188 2.53 12.78 -11.55
N LEU A 189 3.24 12.16 -10.60
CA LEU A 189 2.71 11.09 -9.76
C LEU A 189 1.54 11.59 -8.88
N GLN A 190 1.71 12.75 -8.26
CA GLN A 190 0.69 13.38 -7.42
C GLN A 190 -0.57 13.75 -8.21
N ALA A 191 -0.43 14.38 -9.39
CA ALA A 191 -1.54 14.75 -10.25
C ALA A 191 -2.30 13.51 -10.74
N THR A 192 -1.58 12.45 -11.12
CA THR A 192 -2.17 11.17 -11.52
C THR A 192 -2.97 10.54 -10.39
N PHE A 193 -2.44 10.57 -9.16
CA PHE A 193 -3.15 10.08 -7.98
C PHE A 193 -4.40 10.93 -7.67
N ARG A 194 -4.28 12.26 -7.68
CA ARG A 194 -5.42 13.18 -7.46
C ARG A 194 -6.55 12.93 -8.44
N LYS A 195 -6.24 12.71 -9.73
CA LYS A 195 -7.23 12.38 -10.76
C LYS A 195 -8.03 11.10 -10.45
N ILE A 196 -7.40 10.10 -9.83
CA ILE A 196 -8.10 8.87 -9.38
C ILE A 196 -9.13 9.21 -8.30
N VAL A 197 -8.73 10.04 -7.33
CA VAL A 197 -9.59 10.48 -6.23
C VAL A 197 -10.74 11.35 -6.77
N ASP A 198 -10.45 12.33 -7.61
CA ASP A 198 -11.45 13.22 -8.22
C ASP A 198 -12.51 12.41 -9.00
N THR A 199 -12.07 11.44 -9.80
CA THR A 199 -12.98 10.56 -10.55
C THR A 199 -13.87 9.75 -9.62
N TYR A 200 -13.32 9.25 -8.50
CA TYR A 200 -14.09 8.48 -7.53
C TYR A 200 -15.13 9.34 -6.82
N VAL A 201 -14.72 10.51 -6.33
CA VAL A 201 -15.59 11.48 -5.65
C VAL A 201 -16.72 11.90 -6.57
N LEU A 202 -16.42 12.32 -7.80
CA LEU A 202 -17.44 12.70 -8.79
C LEU A 202 -18.46 11.58 -9.04
N MET A 203 -17.97 10.35 -9.28
CA MET A 203 -18.83 9.20 -9.55
C MET A 203 -19.72 8.83 -8.35
N LYS A 204 -19.20 8.90 -7.12
CA LYS A 204 -19.94 8.56 -5.91
C LYS A 204 -20.93 9.66 -5.53
N SER A 205 -20.53 10.93 -5.63
CA SER A 205 -21.38 12.09 -5.38
C SER A 205 -22.59 12.15 -6.31
N TYR A 206 -22.45 11.72 -7.58
CA TYR A 206 -23.59 11.61 -8.51
C TYR A 206 -24.60 10.52 -8.11
N LYS A 207 -24.13 9.42 -7.52
CA LYS A 207 -24.96 8.24 -7.19
C LYS A 207 -25.63 8.33 -5.82
N THR A 208 -25.33 9.36 -5.03
CA THR A 208 -25.87 9.50 -3.68
C THR A 208 -26.61 10.82 -3.53
N SER A 209 -27.80 10.77 -2.92
CA SER A 209 -28.57 11.94 -2.48
C SER A 209 -28.21 12.36 -1.06
N ASP A 210 -27.45 11.54 -0.33
CA ASP A 210 -27.07 11.75 1.06
C ASP A 210 -26.00 12.84 1.18
N THR A 211 -26.34 13.92 1.88
CA THR A 211 -25.46 15.09 2.03
C THR A 211 -24.27 14.78 2.93
N SER A 212 -24.41 13.90 3.93
CA SER A 212 -23.27 13.55 4.80
C SER A 212 -22.21 12.78 4.02
N LYS A 213 -22.64 11.84 3.16
CA LYS A 213 -21.73 11.07 2.31
C LYS A 213 -21.04 11.92 1.26
N LYS A 214 -21.72 12.92 0.70
CA LYS A 214 -21.08 13.90 -0.19
C LYS A 214 -19.98 14.67 0.54
N LYS A 215 -20.26 15.10 1.78
CA LYS A 215 -19.26 15.79 2.61
C LYS A 215 -18.05 14.90 2.89
N GLU A 216 -18.26 13.64 3.28
CA GLU A 216 -17.16 12.68 3.50
C GLU A 216 -16.27 12.49 2.26
N LEU A 217 -16.86 12.48 1.06
CA LEU A 217 -16.12 12.36 -0.19
C LEU A 217 -15.32 13.63 -0.52
N GLU A 218 -15.84 14.82 -0.23
CA GLU A 218 -15.09 16.06 -0.40
C GLU A 218 -13.97 16.18 0.64
N ASP A 219 -14.22 15.82 1.90
CA ASP A 219 -13.18 15.78 2.96
C ASP A 219 -12.03 14.82 2.57
N MET A 220 -12.35 13.70 1.91
CA MET A 220 -11.36 12.77 1.35
C MET A 220 -10.47 13.45 0.31
N LYS A 221 -11.10 14.17 -0.62
CA LYS A 221 -10.40 14.90 -1.68
C LYS A 221 -9.52 15.98 -1.08
N GLU A 222 -10.04 16.81 -0.19
CA GLU A 222 -9.28 17.86 0.49
C GLU A 222 -8.04 17.29 1.18
N THR A 223 -8.18 16.19 1.92
CA THR A 223 -7.05 15.53 2.60
C THR A 223 -5.92 15.14 1.63
N VAL A 224 -6.25 14.64 0.44
CA VAL A 224 -5.27 14.29 -0.58
C VAL A 224 -4.64 15.54 -1.22
N TYR A 225 -5.41 16.62 -1.36
CA TYR A 225 -4.92 17.88 -1.91
C TYR A 225 -4.00 18.63 -0.93
N LEU A 226 -4.17 18.45 0.38
CA LEU A 226 -3.24 18.97 1.40
C LEU A 226 -1.85 18.34 1.32
N VAL A 227 -1.71 17.13 0.75
CA VAL A 227 -0.40 16.52 0.52
C VAL A 227 0.29 17.22 -0.63
N ASN A 228 1.29 18.06 -0.33
CA ASN A 228 2.09 18.77 -1.33
C ASN A 228 3.36 18.00 -1.75
N GLU A 229 4.01 18.45 -2.83
CA GLU A 229 5.19 17.83 -3.43
C GLU A 229 6.38 17.78 -2.47
N SER A 230 6.55 18.81 -1.64
CA SER A 230 7.61 18.84 -0.62
C SER A 230 7.39 17.77 0.45
N MET A 231 6.15 17.53 0.86
CA MET A 231 5.80 16.45 1.79
C MET A 231 6.09 15.08 1.19
N LEU A 232 5.74 14.87 -0.09
CA LEU A 232 5.99 13.61 -0.79
C LEU A 232 7.50 13.34 -0.90
N PHE A 233 8.28 14.32 -1.33
CA PHE A 233 9.73 14.19 -1.41
C PHE A 233 10.36 13.90 -0.05
N LYS A 234 10.00 14.67 0.99
CA LYS A 234 10.47 14.44 2.38
C LYS A 234 10.15 13.04 2.89
N ASN A 235 8.99 12.48 2.53
CA ASN A 235 8.63 11.11 2.91
C ASN A 235 9.52 10.08 2.22
N GLY A 236 9.83 10.29 0.94
CA GLY A 236 10.81 9.45 0.23
C GLY A 236 12.20 9.55 0.84
N THR A 237 12.71 10.76 1.13
CA THR A 237 13.98 10.95 1.83
C THR A 237 13.98 10.27 3.21
N ALA A 238 12.88 10.33 3.96
CA ALA A 238 12.77 9.61 5.23
C ALA A 238 12.85 8.08 5.05
N GLY A 239 12.26 7.54 3.98
CA GLY A 239 12.39 6.12 3.62
C GLY A 239 13.83 5.73 3.28
N TYR A 240 14.52 6.57 2.51
CA TYR A 240 15.93 6.40 2.15
C TYR A 240 16.84 6.35 3.39
N ILE A 241 16.77 7.39 4.23
CA ILE A 241 17.56 7.51 5.47
C ILE A 241 17.28 6.33 6.40
N MET A 242 16.02 5.90 6.51
CA MET A 242 15.65 4.77 7.37
C MET A 242 16.40 3.48 7.01
N VAL A 243 16.66 3.23 5.72
CA VAL A 243 17.47 2.09 5.28
C VAL A 243 18.94 2.33 5.58
N LYS A 244 19.49 3.48 5.20
CA LYS A 244 20.91 3.81 5.39
C LYS A 244 21.35 3.77 6.85
N ASP A 245 20.51 4.20 7.78
CA ASP A 245 20.81 4.18 9.22
C ASP A 245 20.51 2.81 9.89
N GLY A 246 20.12 1.81 9.10
CA GLY A 246 19.76 0.46 9.58
C GLY A 246 18.46 0.39 10.40
N ASN A 247 17.73 1.51 10.53
CA ASN A 247 16.47 1.56 11.26
C ASN A 247 15.35 0.77 10.56
N PHE A 248 15.45 0.61 9.24
CA PHE A 248 14.51 -0.17 8.45
C PHE A 248 14.52 -1.65 8.88
N THR A 249 15.69 -2.30 8.88
CA THR A 249 15.81 -3.69 9.29
C THR A 249 15.46 -3.86 10.77
N LYS A 250 15.91 -2.96 11.65
CA LYS A 250 15.54 -2.97 13.09
C LYS A 250 14.03 -2.91 13.29
N ARG A 251 13.33 -2.04 12.55
CA ARG A 251 11.88 -1.85 12.67
C ARG A 251 11.09 -3.00 12.09
N TYR A 252 11.47 -3.48 10.90
CA TYR A 252 10.67 -4.41 10.12
C TYR A 252 11.07 -5.88 10.29
N ASN A 253 12.19 -6.18 10.95
CA ASN A 253 12.55 -7.56 11.36
C ASN A 253 12.27 -7.84 12.84
N ARG A 254 11.69 -6.88 13.57
CA ARG A 254 11.40 -7.06 14.99
C ARG A 254 10.35 -8.18 15.15
N LYS A 255 10.81 -9.37 15.50
CA LYS A 255 9.94 -10.45 15.99
C LYS A 255 9.24 -9.93 17.25
N ARG A 256 7.90 -9.87 17.23
CA ARG A 256 7.16 -9.54 18.45
C ARG A 256 7.44 -10.62 19.49
N SER A 257 7.97 -10.21 20.65
CA SER A 257 7.99 -11.06 21.84
C SER A 257 6.56 -11.53 22.10
N ARG A 258 6.35 -12.84 22.19
CA ARG A 258 5.12 -13.39 22.76
C ARG A 258 5.00 -12.82 24.17
N SER A 259 4.12 -11.86 24.38
CA SER A 259 3.62 -11.60 25.73
C SER A 259 2.82 -12.84 26.11
N ASN A 260 3.41 -13.69 26.95
CA ASN A 260 2.64 -14.63 27.75
C ASN A 260 1.76 -13.78 28.68
N GLY A 261 0.45 -13.93 28.58
CA GLY A 261 -0.57 -13.18 29.29
C GLY A 261 -1.88 -13.31 28.56
#